data_AF-A0A7W1G6T3-F1
#
_entry.id   AF-A0A7W1G6T3-F1
#
_cell.length_a   1.000
_cell.length_b   1.000
_cell.length_c   1.000
_cell.angle_alpha   90.00
_cell.angle_beta   90.00
_cell.angle_gamma   90.00
#
_symmetry.space_group_name_H-M   'P 1'
#
loop_
_entity.id
_entity.type
_entity.pdbx_description
1 polymer ?
#
loop_
_entity_poly.entity_id
_entity_poly.type
_entity_poly.pdbx_seq_one_letter_code
_entity_poly.pdbx_strand_id
1 'polypeptide(L)' 'MLLHLSIPGFHAAVHQAATSLLRDRPVAVAVDAGDQAPLFAVSLEGQAEGVWPGMRAAA' A
#
# COMPACT_ATOMS: atom_id res chain seq x y z
N MET A 1 -15.01 -27.08 -7.07
CA MET A 1 -13.83 -26.58 -6.34
C MET A 1 -13.61 -25.14 -6.75
N LEU A 2 -13.45 -24.22 -5.79
CA LEU A 2 -13.22 -22.79 -6.06
C LEU A 2 -11.89 -22.38 -5.44
N LEU A 3 -11.13 -21.56 -6.16
CA LEU A 3 -9.87 -20.97 -5.71
C LEU A 3 -10.05 -19.46 -5.65
N HIS A 4 -9.69 -18.87 -4.52
CA HIS A 4 -9.65 -17.42 -4.32
C HIS A 4 -8.19 -16.98 -4.21
N LEU A 5 -7.77 -16.09 -5.09
CA LEU A 5 -6.43 -15.52 -5.12
C LEU A 5 -6.53 -14.03 -4.79
N SER A 6 -5.66 -13.57 -3.90
CA SER A 6 -5.58 -12.16 -3.51
C SER A 6 -4.11 -11.78 -3.37
N ILE A 7 -3.77 -10.60 -3.88
CA ILE A 7 -2.45 -9.99 -3.68
C ILE A 7 -2.63 -8.90 -2.60
N PRO A 8 -2.04 -9.07 -1.40
CA PRO A 8 -2.13 -8.08 -0.34
C PRO A 8 -1.58 -6.73 -0.81
N GLY A 9 -2.33 -5.66 -0.54
CA GLY A 9 -1.89 -4.29 -0.87
C GLY A 9 -1.50 -4.12 -2.34
N PHE A 10 -2.21 -4.74 -3.28
CA PHE A 10 -1.84 -4.88 -4.71
C PHE A 10 -1.08 -3.69 -5.32
N HIS A 11 -1.58 -2.46 -5.17
CA HIS A 11 -0.92 -1.28 -5.75
C HIS A 11 0.43 -0.98 -5.10
N ALA A 12 0.56 -1.13 -3.78
CA ALA A 12 1.84 -1.01 -3.09
C ALA A 12 2.83 -2.10 -3.57
N ALA A 13 2.35 -3.34 -3.73
CA ALA A 13 3.17 -4.44 -4.26
C ALA A 13 3.67 -4.17 -5.70
N VAL A 14 2.84 -3.57 -6.56
CA VAL A 14 3.25 -3.14 -7.91
C VAL A 14 4.40 -2.14 -7.82
N HIS A 15 4.35 -1.15 -6.92
CA HIS A 15 5.43 -0.18 -6.74
C HIS A 15 6.72 -0.83 -6.21
N GLN A 16 6.64 -1.75 -5.25
CA GLN A 16 7.79 -2.50 -4.73
C GLN A 16 8.42 -3.42 -5.80
N ALA A 17 7.60 -4.01 -6.68
CA ALA A 17 8.08 -4.81 -7.80
C ALA A 17 8.78 -3.94 -8.86
N ALA A 18 8.17 -2.81 -9.22
CA ALA A 18 8.64 -1.90 -10.26
C ALA A 18 9.91 -1.12 -9.86
N THR A 19 10.07 -0.80 -8.58
CA THR A 19 11.18 0.02 -8.08
C THR A 19 11.99 -0.72 -7.04
N SER A 20 13.26 -1.05 -7.34
CA SER A 20 14.14 -1.78 -6.42
C SER A 20 14.36 -1.07 -5.08
N LEU A 21 14.32 0.27 -5.07
CA LEU A 21 14.46 1.08 -3.85
C LEU A 21 13.31 0.92 -2.86
N LEU A 22 12.16 0.39 -3.32
CA LEU A 22 10.97 0.20 -2.50
C LEU A 22 10.82 -1.25 -2.02
N ARG A 23 11.67 -2.19 -2.47
CA ARG A 23 11.60 -3.58 -2.01
C ARG A 23 11.79 -3.67 -0.50
N ASP A 24 10.93 -4.46 0.15
CA ASP A 24 10.93 -4.70 1.59
C ASP A 24 10.82 -3.40 2.43
N ARG A 25 10.32 -2.32 1.82
CA ARG A 25 10.06 -1.03 2.47
C ARG A 25 8.57 -0.82 2.68
N PRO A 26 8.17 -0.12 3.77
CA PRO A 26 6.83 0.42 3.90
C PRO A 26 6.47 1.32 2.72
N VAL A 27 5.40 0.95 2.02
CA VAL A 27 4.80 1.72 0.92
C VAL A 27 3.32 1.91 1.19
N ALA A 28 2.84 3.14 1.03
CA ALA A 28 1.43 3.49 0.97
C ALA A 28 1.15 4.28 -0.31
N VAL A 29 -0.06 4.13 -0.86
CA VAL A 29 -0.45 4.73 -2.13
C VAL A 29 -1.72 5.56 -1.93
N ALA A 30 -1.70 6.80 -2.42
CA ALA A 30 -2.81 7.75 -2.40
C ALA A 30 -3.19 8.16 -3.84
N VAL A 31 -4.44 8.57 -4.06
CA VAL A 31 -4.98 8.84 -5.40
C VAL A 31 -4.47 10.16 -6.00
N ASP A 32 -4.16 11.16 -5.17
CA ASP A 32 -3.74 12.50 -5.65
C ASP A 32 -2.61 13.14 -4.82
N ALA A 33 -1.97 12.36 -3.92
CA ALA A 33 -0.92 12.80 -3.00
C ALA A 33 -1.25 14.03 -2.13
N GLY A 34 -2.53 14.45 -2.06
CA GLY A 34 -2.96 15.52 -1.17
C GLY A 34 -2.91 15.10 0.30
N ASP A 35 -2.76 16.07 1.21
CA ASP A 35 -2.69 15.80 2.65
C ASP A 35 -3.92 15.07 3.20
N GLN A 36 -5.08 15.33 2.60
CA GLN A 36 -6.35 14.71 2.98
C GLN A 36 -6.69 13.47 2.14
N ALA A 37 -5.82 13.08 1.20
CA ALA A 37 -6.04 11.94 0.34
C ALA A 37 -6.11 10.65 1.16
N PRO A 38 -7.12 9.79 0.94
CA PRO A 38 -7.13 8.49 1.57
C PRO A 38 -6.05 7.60 0.95
N LEU A 39 -5.33 6.88 1.81
CA LEU A 39 -4.49 5.77 1.40
C LEU A 39 -5.39 4.66 0.87
N PHE A 40 -5.31 4.32 -0.41
CA PHE A 40 -6.17 3.27 -0.97
C PHE A 40 -5.49 1.90 -1.01
N ALA A 41 -4.17 1.85 -0.85
CA ALA A 41 -3.40 0.63 -0.69
C ALA A 41 -2.19 0.86 0.22
N VAL A 42 -1.89 -0.13 1.05
CA VAL A 42 -0.70 -0.14 1.92
C VAL A 42 -0.08 -1.53 1.85
N SER A 43 1.25 -1.56 1.71
CA SER A 43 2.09 -2.75 1.77
C SER A 43 1.93 -3.51 3.09
N LEU A 44 2.37 -4.77 3.13
CA LEU A 44 2.39 -5.55 4.37
C LEU A 44 3.34 -4.92 5.41
N GLU A 45 4.47 -4.37 4.96
CA GLU A 45 5.43 -3.67 5.80
C GLU A 45 4.80 -2.41 6.43
N GLY A 46 4.08 -1.62 5.64
CA GLY A 46 3.37 -0.44 6.16
C GLY A 46 2.24 -0.79 7.14
N GLN A 47 1.53 -1.90 6.91
CA GLN A 47 0.51 -2.38 7.85
C GLN A 47 1.13 -2.86 9.17
N ALA A 48 2.32 -3.46 9.14
CA ALA A 48 3.04 -3.83 10.35
C ALA A 48 3.44 -2.60 11.20
N GLU A 49 3.58 -1.43 10.58
CA GLU A 49 3.81 -0.14 11.25
C GLU A 49 2.51 0.57 11.66
N GLY A 50 1.35 -0.06 11.46
CA GLY A 50 0.05 0.49 11.85
C GLY A 50 -0.58 1.43 10.83
N VAL A 51 -0.07 1.49 9.60
CA VAL A 51 -0.66 2.27 8.50
C VAL A 51 -1.67 1.39 7.74
N TRP A 52 -2.90 1.88 7.58
CA TRP A 52 -3.98 1.09 6.99
C TRP A 52 -4.64 1.80 5.81
N PRO A 53 -5.15 1.04 4.81
CA PRO A 53 -6.03 1.61 3.80
C PRO A 53 -7.22 2.35 4.45
N GLY A 54 -7.54 3.53 3.94
CA GLY A 54 -8.56 4.44 4.47
C GLY A 54 -8.04 5.54 5.39
N MET A 55 -6.79 5.45 5.87
CA MET A 55 -6.15 6.54 6.61
C MET A 55 -5.82 7.73 5.70
N ARG A 56 -5.60 8.92 6.29
CA ARG A 56 -5.14 10.10 5.56
C ARG A 56 -3.65 9.99 5.25
N ALA A 57 -3.22 10.50 4.09
CA ALA A 57 -1.82 10.48 3.69
C ALA A 57 -0.92 11.37 4.57
N ALA A 58 -1.44 12.50 5.06
CA ALA A 58 -0.83 13.29 6.11
C ALA A 58 -1.58 13.04 7.43
N ALA A 59 -1.00 12.23 8.30
CA ALA A 59 -1.47 11.97 9.66
C ALA A 59 -0.39 12.39 10.67
#